data_AF-A0A3B9FZX9-F1
#
_entry.id   AF-A0A3B9FZX9-F1
#
_cell.length_a   1.000
_cell.length_b   1.000
_cell.length_c   1.000
_cell.angle_alpha   90.00
_cell.angle_beta   90.00
_cell.angle_gamma   90.00
#
_symmetry.space_group_name_H-M   'P 1'
#
loop_
_entity.id
_entity.type
_entity.pdbx_description
1 polymer ?
#
loop_
_entity_poly.entity_id
_entity_poly.type
_entity_poly.pdbx_seq_one_letter_code
_entity_poly.pdbx_strand_id
1 'polypeptide(L)'
;MKCEVTHRDYGKVDENGKLRLSPETLTIKYPPEDVLLLLGYLPVRYTEKPVPEQGYDYVDHYEVQGEEIVQIWTITPAPEPEPQPEPEDFEAEFQRRIQEVL
;
A
#
# COMPACT_ATOMS: atom_id res chain seq x y z
N MET A 1 14.57 13.90 -30.44
CA MET A 1 14.81 12.60 -29.79
C MET A 1 14.20 12.68 -28.40
N LYS A 2 13.03 12.07 -28.17
CA LYS A 2 12.43 12.03 -26.84
C LYS A 2 13.07 10.85 -26.11
N CYS A 3 13.77 11.14 -25.02
CA CYS A 3 14.29 10.12 -24.11
C CYS A 3 13.10 9.42 -23.46
N GLU A 4 12.73 8.26 -23.98
CA GLU A 4 11.74 7.38 -23.39
C GLU A 4 12.44 6.59 -22.29
N VAL A 5 12.62 7.21 -21.13
CA VAL A 5 13.00 6.46 -19.92
C VAL A 5 11.70 5.89 -19.36
N THR A 6 11.26 4.77 -19.95
CA THR A 6 10.32 3.86 -19.31
C THR A 6 11.03 3.30 -18.09
N HIS A 7 10.89 3.98 -16.93
CA HIS A 7 11.16 3.35 -15.64
C HIS A 7 10.14 2.21 -15.48
N ARG A 8 10.46 1.05 -16.05
CA ARG A 8 9.79 -0.19 -15.73
C ARG A 8 10.44 -0.71 -14.48
N ASP A 9 9.68 -0.69 -13.39
CA ASP A 9 10.07 -1.40 -12.19
C ASP A 9 9.95 -2.90 -12.48
N TYR A 10 10.87 -3.68 -11.91
CA TYR A 10 10.82 -5.15 -11.99
C TYR A 10 10.64 -5.69 -10.58
N GLY A 11 9.84 -6.74 -10.44
CA GLY A 11 9.50 -7.30 -9.15
C GLY A 11 9.19 -8.79 -9.19
N LYS A 12 8.89 -9.32 -8.01
CA LYS A 12 8.38 -10.68 -7.79
C LYS A 12 7.22 -10.61 -6.82
N VAL A 13 6.17 -11.38 -7.08
CA VAL A 13 5.08 -11.57 -6.13
C VAL A 13 5.44 -12.73 -5.22
N ASP A 14 5.37 -12.53 -3.91
CA ASP A 14 5.58 -13.62 -2.94
C ASP A 14 4.30 -14.45 -2.70
N GLU A 15 4.42 -15.52 -1.90
CA GLU A 15 3.29 -16.42 -1.60
C GLU A 15 2.10 -15.72 -0.93
N ASN A 16 2.29 -14.52 -0.38
CA ASN A 16 1.23 -13.71 0.23
C ASN A 16 0.64 -12.67 -0.75
N GLY A 17 1.00 -12.71 -2.03
CA GLY A 17 0.55 -11.74 -3.02
C GLY A 17 1.25 -10.38 -2.92
N LYS A 18 2.34 -10.27 -2.15
CA LYS A 18 3.05 -9.01 -1.94
C LYS A 18 4.14 -8.82 -2.99
N LEU A 19 4.16 -7.64 -3.61
CA LEU A 19 5.22 -7.25 -4.54
C LEU A 19 6.54 -6.99 -3.79
N ARG A 20 7.60 -7.64 -4.25
CA ARG A 20 9.00 -7.38 -3.89
C ARG A 20 9.72 -6.85 -5.10
N LEU A 21 10.05 -5.56 -5.07
CA LEU A 21 10.82 -4.93 -6.13
C LEU A 21 12.23 -5.53 -6.18
N SER A 22 12.81 -5.51 -7.39
CA SER A 22 14.18 -5.90 -7.60
C SER A 22 15.11 -5.06 -6.71
N PRO A 23 16.07 -5.69 -6.03
CA PRO A 23 17.00 -4.96 -5.19
C PRO A 23 17.80 -3.97 -6.05
N GLU A 24 17.81 -2.71 -5.62
CA GLU A 24 18.84 -1.76 -6.01
C GLU A 24 20.14 -2.21 -5.36
N THR A 25 20.79 -3.24 -5.91
CA THR A 25 22.12 -3.61 -5.42
C THR A 25 23.02 -2.40 -5.58
N LEU A 26 23.56 -1.88 -4.48
CA LEU A 26 24.31 -0.61 -4.37
C LEU A 26 25.50 -0.46 -5.34
N THR A 27 25.84 -1.51 -6.08
CA THR A 27 26.91 -1.55 -7.08
C THR A 27 26.41 -1.38 -8.53
N ILE A 28 25.16 -1.74 -8.84
CA ILE A 28 24.53 -1.56 -10.16
C ILE A 28 23.13 -1.04 -9.92
N LYS A 29 22.98 0.28 -10.07
CA LYS A 29 21.74 1.00 -9.78
C LYS A 29 20.55 0.53 -10.63
N TYR A 30 20.82 -0.04 -11.80
CA TYR A 30 19.81 -0.56 -12.74
C TYR A 30 20.36 -1.82 -13.42
N PRO A 31 20.11 -3.02 -12.87
CA PRO A 31 20.47 -4.26 -13.54
C PRO A 31 19.84 -4.32 -14.93
N PRO A 32 20.52 -4.88 -15.95
CA PRO A 32 19.94 -5.04 -17.27
C PRO A 32 18.72 -5.97 -17.22
N GLU A 33 17.73 -5.70 -18.09
CA GLU A 33 16.45 -6.44 -18.18
C GLU A 33 16.68 -7.96 -18.28
N ASP A 34 17.57 -8.41 -19.16
CA ASP A 34 17.83 -9.84 -19.36
C ASP A 34 18.27 -10.55 -18.06
N VAL A 35 19.02 -9.85 -17.21
CA VAL A 35 19.45 -10.38 -15.91
C VAL A 35 18.28 -10.41 -14.94
N LEU A 36 17.42 -9.39 -14.94
CA LEU A 36 16.21 -9.36 -14.12
C LEU A 36 15.27 -10.51 -14.48
N LEU A 37 14.99 -10.68 -15.78
CA LEU A 37 14.17 -11.77 -16.31
C LEU A 37 14.78 -13.15 -15.99
N LEU A 38 16.10 -13.31 -16.16
CA LEU A 38 16.81 -14.56 -15.81
C LEU A 38 16.73 -14.88 -14.31
N LEU A 39 16.78 -13.86 -13.46
CA LEU A 39 16.59 -13.99 -12.03
C LEU A 39 15.12 -14.18 -11.65
N GLY A 40 14.18 -14.12 -12.60
CA GLY A 40 12.74 -14.28 -12.40
C GLY A 40 12.02 -13.02 -11.91
N TYR A 41 12.64 -11.85 -12.03
CA TYR A 41 11.95 -10.57 -11.84
C TYR A 41 11.22 -10.19 -13.12
N LEU A 42 9.93 -9.90 -13.02
CA LEU A 42 9.08 -9.52 -14.14
C LEU A 42 8.79 -8.02 -14.11
N PRO A 43 8.58 -7.38 -15.26
CA PRO A 43 8.15 -5.98 -15.32
C PRO A 43 6.83 -5.79 -14.57
N VAL A 44 6.74 -4.71 -13.80
CA VAL A 44 5.58 -4.34 -13.00
C VAL A 44 4.79 -3.25 -13.72
N ARG A 45 3.48 -3.47 -13.86
CA ARG A 45 2.54 -2.50 -14.41
C ARG A 45 1.62 -1.98 -13.32
N TYR A 46 1.84 -0.73 -12.95
CA TYR A 46 0.94 0.02 -12.06
C TYR A 46 -0.33 0.43 -12.81
N THR A 47 -1.47 0.38 -12.12
CA THR A 47 -2.77 0.76 -12.65
C THR A 47 -3.36 1.88 -11.80
N GLU A 48 -4.14 2.77 -12.41
CA GLU A 48 -4.74 3.87 -11.67
C GLU A 48 -5.72 3.37 -10.62
N LYS A 49 -5.61 3.88 -9.39
CA LYS A 49 -6.57 3.59 -8.31
C LYS A 49 -7.96 4.07 -8.73
N PRO A 50 -8.99 3.22 -8.73
CA PRO A 50 -10.35 3.64 -9.00
C PRO A 50 -10.84 4.65 -7.96
N VAL A 51 -11.84 5.46 -8.33
CA VAL A 51 -12.48 6.38 -7.37
C VAL A 51 -13.37 5.57 -6.42
N PRO A 52 -13.18 5.67 -5.09
CA PRO A 52 -14.01 4.94 -4.12
C PRO A 52 -15.47 5.42 -4.13
N GLU A 53 -16.38 4.46 -4.01
CA GLU A 53 -17.79 4.72 -3.68
C GLU A 53 -17.96 4.93 -2.17
N GLN A 54 -19.03 5.59 -1.75
CA GLN A 54 -19.27 5.91 -0.34
C GLN A 54 -19.39 4.62 0.49
N GLY A 55 -18.54 4.47 1.52
CA GLY A 55 -18.50 3.26 2.36
C GLY A 55 -17.61 2.14 1.82
N TYR A 56 -16.87 2.36 0.74
CA TYR A 56 -15.90 1.42 0.18
C TYR A 56 -14.53 2.07 0.00
N ASP A 57 -13.49 1.24 0.11
CA ASP A 57 -12.11 1.59 -0.27
C ASP A 57 -11.59 0.54 -1.26
N TYR A 58 -10.42 0.78 -1.83
CA TYR A 58 -9.71 -0.17 -2.66
C TYR A 58 -8.37 -0.51 -2.05
N VAL A 59 -8.10 -1.82 -1.93
CA VAL A 59 -6.80 -2.36 -1.54
C VAL A 59 -6.12 -2.86 -2.81
N ASP A 60 -4.84 -2.52 -2.99
CA ASP A 60 -4.04 -3.04 -4.09
C ASP A 60 -3.47 -4.42 -3.79
N HIS A 61 -3.41 -5.24 -4.82
CA HIS A 61 -2.66 -6.49 -4.83
C HIS A 61 -2.00 -6.69 -6.21
N TYR A 62 -1.08 -7.65 -6.31
CA TYR A 62 -0.30 -7.86 -7.51
C TYR A 62 -0.45 -9.30 -8.00
N GLU A 63 -0.67 -9.47 -9.29
CA GLU A 63 -0.80 -10.79 -9.92
C GLU A 63 0.11 -10.91 -11.13
N VAL A 64 0.65 -12.11 -11.35
CA VAL A 64 1.45 -12.42 -12.55
C VAL A 64 0.49 -12.72 -13.70
N GLN A 65 0.55 -11.91 -14.75
CA GLN A 65 -0.21 -12.10 -15.98
C GLN A 65 0.74 -12.32 -17.15
N GLY A 66 1.02 -13.59 -17.47
CA GLY A 66 1.97 -13.94 -18.52
C GLY A 66 3.40 -13.52 -18.17
N GLU A 67 3.92 -12.51 -18.85
CA GLU A 67 5.30 -12.00 -18.71
C GLU A 67 5.40 -10.71 -17.89
N GLU A 68 4.29 -10.24 -17.30
CA GLU A 68 4.26 -9.03 -16.46
C GLU A 68 3.54 -9.26 -15.13
N ILE A 69 3.83 -8.41 -14.15
CA ILE A 69 3.09 -8.31 -12.89
C ILE A 69 2.16 -7.12 -13.00
N VAL A 70 0.87 -7.33 -12.78
CA VAL A 70 -0.15 -6.28 -12.90
C VAL A 70 -0.68 -5.92 -11.52
N GLN A 71 -0.74 -4.63 -11.22
CA GLN A 71 -1.44 -4.11 -10.06
C GLN A 71 -2.95 -4.19 -10.29
N ILE A 72 -3.66 -4.79 -9.35
CA ILE A 72 -5.11 -4.97 -9.36
C ILE A 72 -5.69 -4.32 -8.11
N TRP A 73 -6.86 -3.70 -8.25
CA TRP A 73 -7.57 -3.03 -7.18
C TRP A 73 -8.80 -3.85 -6.80
N THR A 74 -8.87 -4.27 -5.54
CA THR A 74 -10.02 -4.99 -4.98
C THR A 74 -10.82 -4.06 -4.09
N ILE A 75 -12.14 -4.00 -4.31
CA ILE A 75 -13.06 -3.23 -3.47
C ILE A 75 -13.24 -3.90 -2.11
N THR A 76 -13.12 -3.12 -1.04
CA THR A 76 -13.32 -3.57 0.34
C THR A 76 -14.24 -2.60 1.07
N PRO A 77 -15.09 -3.06 2.01
CA PRO A 77 -15.84 -2.14 2.85
C PRO A 77 -14.88 -1.22 3.62
N ALA A 78 -15.20 0.07 3.68
CA ALA A 78 -14.45 1.00 4.51
C ALA A 78 -14.58 0.58 5.98
N PRO A 79 -13.52 0.70 6.80
CA PRO A 79 -13.62 0.44 8.23
C PRO A 79 -14.71 1.33 8.83
N GLU A 80 -15.56 0.76 9.69
CA GLU A 80 -16.50 1.54 10.48
C GLU A 80 -15.69 2.56 11.32
N PRO A 81 -16.15 3.82 11.42
CA PRO A 81 -15.50 4.78 12.29
C PRO A 81 -15.48 4.22 13.71
N GLU A 82 -14.30 4.20 14.33
CA GLU A 82 -14.20 3.82 15.73
C GLU A 82 -15.09 4.74 16.56
N PRO A 83 -15.82 4.20 17.57
CA PRO A 83 -16.60 5.03 18.46
C PRO A 83 -15.67 6.06 19.09
N GLN A 84 -16.00 7.34 18.92
CA GLN A 84 -15.29 8.39 19.65
C GLN A 84 -15.47 8.11 21.14
N PRO A 85 -14.41 8.22 21.96
CA PRO A 85 -14.57 8.15 23.40
C PRO A 85 -15.64 9.17 23.78
N GLU A 86 -16.67 8.71 24.50
CA GLU A 86 -17.63 9.65 25.09
C GLU A 86 -16.82 10.67 25.89
N PRO A 87 -17.16 11.96 25.82
CA PRO A 87 -16.49 12.93 26.67
C PRO A 87 -16.70 12.47 28.11
N GLU A 88 -15.65 11.91 28.72
CA GLU A 88 -15.60 11.73 30.16
C GLU A 88 -15.96 13.09 30.74
N ASP A 89 -17.02 13.09 31.55
CA ASP A 89 -17.66 14.27 32.09
C ASP A 89 -16.65 14.96 33.02
N PHE A 90 -15.74 15.73 32.41
CA PHE A 90 -14.60 16.38 33.05
C PHE A 90 -15.11 17.24 34.21
N GLU A 91 -16.30 17.81 34.06
CA GLU A 91 -16.99 18.57 35.08
C GLU A 91 -17.29 17.71 36.32
N ALA A 92 -17.78 16.48 36.14
CA ALA A 92 -18.08 15.56 37.24
C ALA A 92 -16.80 15.09 37.97
N GLU A 93 -15.72 14.78 37.22
CA GLU A 93 -14.44 14.42 37.83
C GLU A 93 -13.81 15.62 38.55
N PHE A 94 -13.84 16.80 37.93
CA PHE A 94 -13.30 18.03 38.51
C PHE A 94 -14.03 18.43 39.80
N GLN A 95 -15.37 18.36 39.82
CA GLN A 95 -16.14 18.64 41.04
C GLN A 95 -15.86 17.64 42.16
N ARG A 96 -15.71 16.34 41.83
CA ARG A 96 -15.33 15.32 42.81
C ARG A 96 -13.96 15.63 43.43
N ARG A 97 -12.99 16.01 42.59
CA ARG A 97 -11.62 16.30 43.02
C ARG A 97 -11.51 17.56 43.87
N ILE A 98 -12.35 18.56 43.64
CA ILE A 98 -12.46 19.73 44.52
C ILE A 98 -13.06 19.35 45.88
N GLN A 99 -14.07 18.48 45.93
CA GLN A 99 -14.68 18.03 47.18
C GLN A 99 -13.75 17.16 48.04
N GLU A 100 -12.81 16.42 47.44
CA GLU A 100 -11.82 15.64 48.22
C GLU A 100 -10.68 16.48 48.81
N VAL A 101 -10.55 17.75 48.40
CA VAL A 101 -9.48 18.67 48.85
C VAL A 101 -9.99 19.71 49.87
N LEU A 102 -11.31 19.80 50.07
CA LEU A 102 -11.96 20.64 51.10
C LEU A 102 -12.32 19.82 52.34
#